data_AF-A0A8H6A315-F1
#
_entry.id   AF-A0A8H6A315-F1
#
_cell.length_a   1.000
_cell.length_b   1.000
_cell.length_c   1.000
_cell.angle_alpha   90.00
_cell.angle_beta   90.00
_cell.angle_gamma   90.00
#
_symmetry.space_group_name_H-M   'P 1'
#
loop_
_entity.id
_entity.type
_entity.pdbx_description
1 polymer ?
#
loop_
_entity_poly.entity_id
_entity_poly.type
_entity_poly.pdbx_seq_one_letter_code
_entity_poly.pdbx_strand_id
1 'polypeptide(L)'
;MGVQDVSISYFRSQRAMIEDFLTTYWSGWGVVGQWGMASVVFLNNLGSWHGALEDLPYTQGPNYIRLAPTDPDQTYHTQLSSTTQCFNLTPYSTWYLHITFAGPPTFSISLHQHNPNCTPLSNPYPETWDSVNAAHYTLPPPAPNPHEKENEKEMKNVYIPLSHFNISQSRVLSIALGNFYPPYSAPTTVFKIELTPSPPEGLTLPDKVPNGDLRLRCTRPGSFAFGIDDGIPALADEVREILESEGVQVTFFVVGRGLRDSRTGLGAFYREMLAKGHQVGLHSDGHFKMEGMESVQAIDEDIIANLATFRSVLGIESRYFRPPYGTIGARTRERLAVHIPDPQIINWSVDIEDWMWADSDTPERQLEAFYRDVERGGNLAVLHYLGPTTVGYFREIIRFIKGKGLKIMRIDQCLKDPSAPALV
;
A
#
# COMPACT_ATOMS: atom_id res chain seq x y z
N MET A 1 -13.92 16.82 -17.43
CA MET A 1 -12.61 16.15 -17.66
C MET A 1 -12.90 14.68 -17.92
N GLY A 2 -12.05 13.96 -18.65
CA GLY A 2 -12.25 12.52 -18.82
C GLY A 2 -12.05 11.80 -17.49
N VAL A 3 -12.78 10.69 -17.28
CA VAL A 3 -12.46 9.74 -16.22
C VAL A 3 -11.05 9.21 -16.51
N GLN A 4 -10.13 9.36 -15.57
CA GLN A 4 -8.81 8.74 -15.68
C GLN A 4 -8.89 7.35 -15.04
N ASP A 5 -8.23 6.34 -15.62
CA ASP A 5 -8.21 4.97 -15.10
C ASP A 5 -7.70 4.94 -13.65
N VAL A 6 -8.60 4.76 -12.68
CA VAL A 6 -8.27 4.58 -11.25
C VAL A 6 -7.80 3.13 -11.05
N SER A 7 -6.62 2.82 -11.56
CA SER A 7 -6.00 1.49 -11.43
C SER A 7 -5.52 1.26 -9.99
N ILE A 8 -6.34 0.57 -9.18
CA ILE A 8 -5.94 0.14 -7.83
C ILE A 8 -5.06 -1.11 -7.92
N SER A 9 -3.79 -0.95 -7.53
CA SER A 9 -2.80 -2.03 -7.47
C SER A 9 -2.93 -2.89 -6.21
N TYR A 10 -3.22 -2.27 -5.06
CA TYR A 10 -3.04 -2.93 -3.76
C TYR A 10 -3.92 -4.20 -3.56
N PHE A 11 -5.02 -4.33 -4.30
CA PHE A 11 -5.87 -5.52 -4.29
C PHE A 11 -5.61 -6.51 -5.44
N ARG A 12 -5.02 -6.09 -6.56
CA ARG A 12 -4.58 -7.01 -7.63
C ARG A 12 -3.46 -7.94 -7.13
N SER A 13 -2.50 -7.38 -6.40
CA SER A 13 -1.37 -8.10 -5.80
C SER A 13 -1.79 -9.23 -4.83
N GLN A 14 -3.00 -9.19 -4.27
CA GLN A 14 -3.50 -10.19 -3.31
C GLN A 14 -3.94 -11.50 -3.98
N ARG A 15 -4.10 -11.56 -5.31
CA ARG A 15 -4.74 -12.70 -6.02
C ARG A 15 -3.84 -13.89 -6.38
N ALA A 16 -2.53 -13.83 -6.14
CA ALA A 16 -1.56 -14.57 -6.96
C ALA A 16 -0.46 -15.42 -6.25
N MET A 17 -0.67 -15.96 -5.04
CA MET A 17 0.41 -16.62 -4.25
C MET A 17 0.03 -17.94 -3.56
N ILE A 18 0.76 -19.07 -3.81
CA ILE A 18 0.61 -20.41 -3.16
C ILE A 18 1.95 -21.25 -3.19
N GLU A 19 2.33 -21.89 -2.05
CA GLU A 19 3.31 -23.02 -1.82
C GLU A 19 4.87 -22.83 -1.90
N ASP A 20 5.69 -23.92 -1.77
CA ASP A 20 6.83 -24.13 -0.80
C ASP A 20 8.11 -24.94 -1.32
N PHE A 21 9.39 -24.81 -0.86
CA PHE A 21 9.96 -25.16 0.50
C PHE A 21 11.53 -25.46 0.72
N LEU A 22 12.66 -24.98 0.06
CA LEU A 22 14.11 -24.94 0.62
C LEU A 22 15.34 -24.36 -0.22
N THR A 23 16.34 -23.71 0.47
CA THR A 23 17.80 -23.22 0.26
C THR A 23 18.38 -22.56 -1.05
N THR A 24 18.75 -21.25 -1.05
CA THR A 24 18.96 -20.42 -2.29
C THR A 24 20.21 -20.67 -3.14
N TYR A 25 20.10 -21.69 -3.98
CA TYR A 25 20.75 -21.77 -5.29
C TYR A 25 19.70 -22.12 -6.35
N TRP A 26 19.81 -21.54 -7.55
CA TRP A 26 18.71 -21.48 -8.51
C TRP A 26 18.64 -22.74 -9.40
N SER A 27 18.25 -23.88 -8.82
CA SER A 27 18.01 -25.14 -9.53
C SER A 27 16.53 -25.50 -9.56
N GLY A 28 15.81 -25.04 -10.58
CA GLY A 28 14.38 -25.31 -10.74
C GLY A 28 14.08 -26.77 -11.12
N TRP A 29 13.07 -27.35 -10.47
CA TRP A 29 12.44 -28.61 -10.87
C TRP A 29 10.93 -28.41 -10.98
N GLY A 30 10.38 -28.54 -12.19
CA GLY A 30 8.95 -28.35 -12.43
C GLY A 30 8.13 -29.59 -12.04
N VAL A 31 7.07 -29.40 -11.26
CA VAL A 31 6.08 -30.45 -10.95
C VAL A 31 4.91 -30.34 -11.95
N VAL A 32 4.55 -31.44 -12.60
CA VAL A 32 3.51 -31.45 -13.64
C VAL A 32 2.14 -31.70 -13.02
N GLY A 33 1.33 -30.64 -12.89
CA GLY A 33 -0.08 -30.73 -12.51
C GLY A 33 -0.96 -31.34 -13.62
N GLN A 34 -1.99 -32.12 -13.23
CA GLN A 34 -2.74 -33.00 -14.14
C GLN A 34 -3.80 -32.29 -15.02
N TRP A 35 -3.64 -31.00 -15.34
CA TRP A 35 -4.63 -30.19 -16.08
C TRP A 35 -4.02 -29.23 -17.13
N GLY A 36 -3.21 -29.76 -18.04
CA GLY A 36 -3.00 -29.21 -19.40
C GLY A 36 -2.22 -27.88 -19.56
N MET A 37 -2.08 -27.05 -18.53
CA MET A 37 -1.25 -25.84 -18.54
C MET A 37 -0.28 -25.85 -17.36
N ALA A 38 1.01 -25.91 -17.66
CA ALA A 38 2.07 -25.91 -16.66
C ALA A 38 2.33 -24.47 -16.17
N SER A 39 1.56 -24.03 -15.16
CA SER A 39 1.93 -22.86 -14.35
C SER A 39 3.22 -23.20 -13.60
N VAL A 40 4.36 -22.70 -14.08
CA VAL A 40 5.64 -22.87 -13.39
C VAL A 40 5.60 -22.02 -12.12
N VAL A 41 5.31 -22.67 -11.00
CA VAL A 41 5.45 -22.05 -9.67
C VAL A 41 6.95 -21.87 -9.44
N PHE A 42 7.41 -20.62 -9.50
CA PHE A 42 8.75 -20.31 -9.06
C PHE A 42 8.78 -20.37 -7.53
N LEU A 43 9.63 -21.26 -7.04
CA LEU A 43 9.91 -21.47 -5.64
C LEU A 43 11.23 -20.77 -5.33
N ASN A 44 11.22 -19.89 -4.33
CA ASN A 44 12.47 -19.40 -3.77
C ASN A 44 13.07 -20.50 -2.89
N ASN A 45 13.87 -20.14 -1.91
CA ASN A 45 14.66 -21.09 -1.19
C ASN A 45 15.14 -20.57 0.19
N LEU A 46 14.27 -19.95 1.01
CA LEU A 46 13.62 -20.78 2.03
C LEU A 46 12.56 -21.68 1.44
N GLY A 47 11.94 -21.25 0.35
CA GLY A 47 11.22 -22.15 -0.53
C GLY A 47 9.96 -21.58 -1.14
N SER A 48 9.23 -20.81 -0.34
CA SER A 48 7.89 -20.37 -0.68
C SER A 48 7.86 -19.46 -1.90
N TRP A 49 6.68 -19.29 -2.49
CA TRP A 49 6.48 -18.55 -3.74
C TRP A 49 7.27 -17.23 -3.79
N HIS A 50 7.92 -16.99 -4.93
CA HIS A 50 8.48 -15.69 -5.28
C HIS A 50 8.12 -15.32 -6.72
N GLY A 51 7.91 -14.04 -6.98
CA GLY A 51 7.43 -13.60 -8.27
C GLY A 51 7.10 -12.12 -8.36
N ALA A 52 6.93 -11.69 -9.60
CA ALA A 52 6.44 -10.38 -9.99
C ALA A 52 4.91 -10.29 -9.84
N LEU A 53 4.42 -9.12 -9.44
CA LEU A 53 3.01 -8.72 -9.45
C LEU A 53 2.86 -7.39 -10.22
N GLU A 54 1.61 -6.99 -10.50
CA GLU A 54 1.26 -5.81 -11.32
C GLU A 54 1.99 -5.75 -12.67
N ASP A 55 2.07 -6.92 -13.32
CA ASP A 55 2.69 -7.13 -14.63
C ASP A 55 4.18 -6.69 -14.72
N LEU A 56 4.88 -6.58 -13.58
CA LEU A 56 6.31 -6.24 -13.50
C LEU A 56 7.15 -7.14 -14.44
N PRO A 57 7.75 -6.58 -15.52
CA PRO A 57 8.56 -7.36 -16.43
C PRO A 57 9.81 -7.89 -15.74
N TYR A 58 10.07 -9.20 -15.84
CA TYR A 58 11.27 -9.81 -15.28
C TYR A 58 11.87 -10.88 -16.19
N THR A 59 13.16 -11.17 -15.97
CA THR A 59 13.85 -12.34 -16.53
C THR A 59 14.63 -13.04 -15.43
N GLN A 60 14.50 -14.36 -15.33
CA GLN A 60 15.15 -15.19 -14.32
C GLN A 60 16.30 -15.97 -14.95
N GLY A 61 17.46 -15.97 -14.28
CA GLY A 61 18.65 -16.69 -14.70
C GLY A 61 19.20 -17.62 -13.61
N PRO A 62 20.26 -18.39 -13.88
CA PRO A 62 20.75 -19.44 -12.97
C PRO A 62 21.37 -18.95 -11.66
N ASN A 63 21.47 -17.63 -11.43
CA ASN A 63 21.91 -17.02 -10.16
C ASN A 63 21.35 -15.59 -9.96
N TYR A 64 20.24 -15.23 -10.62
CA TYR A 64 19.67 -13.88 -10.51
C TYR A 64 18.20 -13.81 -10.97
N ILE A 65 17.51 -12.76 -10.55
CA ILE A 65 16.33 -12.22 -11.24
C ILE A 65 16.60 -10.76 -11.65
N ARG A 66 16.24 -10.42 -12.88
CA ARG A 66 16.36 -9.06 -13.43
C ARG A 66 14.97 -8.48 -13.63
N LEU A 67 14.65 -7.47 -12.82
CA LEU A 67 13.41 -6.71 -12.81
C LEU A 67 13.56 -5.49 -13.71
N ALA A 68 12.61 -5.24 -14.62
CA ALA A 68 12.60 -4.10 -15.53
C ALA A 68 11.32 -3.25 -15.29
N PRO A 69 11.25 -2.53 -14.16
CA PRO A 69 10.05 -1.83 -13.73
C PRO A 69 9.72 -0.60 -14.59
N THR A 70 8.44 -0.27 -14.69
CA THR A 70 7.88 0.85 -15.45
C THR A 70 6.82 1.67 -14.69
N ASP A 71 6.34 1.19 -13.53
CA ASP A 71 5.29 1.83 -12.73
C ASP A 71 5.56 1.62 -11.22
N PRO A 72 5.22 2.55 -10.31
CA PRO A 72 5.42 2.38 -8.86
C PRO A 72 4.54 1.32 -8.18
N ASP A 73 3.52 0.81 -8.86
CA ASP A 73 2.71 -0.31 -8.34
C ASP A 73 3.39 -1.67 -8.50
N GLN A 74 4.39 -1.74 -9.38
CA GLN A 74 5.11 -2.97 -9.65
C GLN A 74 5.95 -3.39 -8.44
N THR A 75 5.91 -4.70 -8.16
CA THR A 75 6.54 -5.29 -6.99
C THR A 75 6.97 -6.72 -7.26
N TYR A 76 8.13 -7.07 -6.74
CA TYR A 76 8.68 -8.42 -6.72
C TYR A 76 8.72 -8.90 -5.27
N HIS A 77 8.08 -10.03 -5.00
CA HIS A 77 7.98 -10.59 -3.66
C HIS A 77 8.79 -11.88 -3.53
N THR A 78 9.29 -12.13 -2.33
CA THR A 78 9.78 -13.45 -1.91
C THR A 78 9.24 -13.77 -0.52
N GLN A 79 8.53 -14.90 -0.40
CA GLN A 79 7.93 -15.34 0.85
C GLN A 79 8.95 -15.98 1.80
N LEU A 80 8.71 -15.85 3.11
CA LEU A 80 9.52 -16.48 4.15
C LEU A 80 8.94 -17.81 4.66
N SER A 81 7.65 -18.05 4.42
CA SER A 81 6.91 -19.27 4.72
C SER A 81 5.72 -19.41 3.77
N SER A 82 5.09 -20.59 3.76
CA SER A 82 3.84 -20.83 3.03
C SER A 82 2.79 -19.75 3.36
N THR A 83 1.92 -19.45 2.40
CA THR A 83 0.82 -18.48 2.57
C THR A 83 -0.18 -18.80 3.69
N THR A 84 -0.07 -19.97 4.31
CA THR A 84 -0.89 -20.47 5.42
C THR A 84 -0.17 -20.45 6.78
N GLN A 85 1.06 -19.91 6.85
CA GLN A 85 1.85 -19.85 8.08
C GLN A 85 2.58 -18.50 8.24
N CYS A 86 2.69 -18.03 9.48
CA CYS A 86 3.48 -16.86 9.85
C CYS A 86 4.96 -17.23 10.07
N PHE A 87 5.89 -16.48 9.46
CA PHE A 87 7.31 -16.59 9.79
C PHE A 87 7.65 -15.71 11.01
N ASN A 88 8.36 -16.28 11.98
CA ASN A 88 8.72 -15.61 13.23
C ASN A 88 10.19 -15.16 13.22
N LEU A 89 10.40 -13.87 12.91
CA LEU A 89 11.71 -13.20 12.96
C LEU A 89 12.11 -12.70 14.36
N THR A 90 11.29 -12.85 15.40
CA THR A 90 11.63 -12.39 16.77
C THR A 90 12.99 -12.92 17.29
N PRO A 91 13.37 -14.21 17.06
CA PRO A 91 14.70 -14.73 17.43
C PRO A 91 15.87 -14.06 16.68
N TYR A 92 15.58 -13.41 15.55
CA TYR A 92 16.51 -12.71 14.68
C TYR A 92 16.31 -11.18 14.76
N SER A 93 15.65 -10.66 15.79
CA SER A 93 15.25 -9.24 15.89
C SER A 93 16.41 -8.23 15.82
N THR A 94 17.64 -8.65 16.11
CA THR A 94 18.88 -7.87 15.99
C THR A 94 19.68 -8.13 14.69
N TRP A 95 19.18 -8.99 13.80
CA TRP A 95 19.80 -9.32 12.52
C TRP A 95 19.48 -8.29 11.45
N TYR A 96 20.12 -8.43 10.30
CA TYR A 96 20.04 -7.52 9.17
C TYR A 96 19.49 -8.25 7.95
N LEU A 97 18.54 -7.64 7.25
CA LEU A 97 18.19 -8.00 5.88
C LEU A 97 19.33 -7.55 4.96
N HIS A 98 19.96 -8.50 4.27
CA HIS A 98 21.00 -8.27 3.29
C HIS A 98 20.49 -8.59 1.88
N ILE A 99 20.67 -7.66 0.94
CA ILE A 99 20.31 -7.85 -0.48
C ILE A 99 21.50 -7.43 -1.36
N THR A 100 21.89 -8.31 -2.28
CA THR A 100 22.91 -8.05 -3.30
C THR A 100 22.24 -7.85 -4.65
N PHE A 101 22.48 -6.71 -5.30
CA PHE A 101 21.87 -6.35 -6.59
C PHE A 101 22.79 -5.47 -7.46
N ALA A 102 22.51 -5.38 -8.76
CA ALA A 102 23.09 -4.41 -9.68
C ALA A 102 21.98 -3.55 -10.33
N GLY A 103 22.34 -2.38 -10.84
CA GLY A 103 21.39 -1.39 -11.37
C GLY A 103 21.07 -0.24 -10.40
N PRO A 104 20.02 0.56 -10.65
CA PRO A 104 19.64 1.70 -9.81
C PRO A 104 19.01 1.26 -8.47
N PRO A 105 19.29 1.94 -7.34
CA PRO A 105 18.64 1.65 -6.04
C PRO A 105 17.25 2.31 -5.93
N THR A 106 16.51 2.42 -7.04
CA THR A 106 15.31 3.25 -7.17
C THR A 106 14.03 2.48 -6.83
N PHE A 107 14.00 1.90 -5.62
CA PHE A 107 12.91 1.06 -5.11
C PHE A 107 12.78 1.14 -3.60
N SER A 108 11.62 0.74 -3.07
CA SER A 108 11.44 0.45 -1.65
C SER A 108 11.67 -1.03 -1.37
N ILE A 109 12.25 -1.30 -0.21
CA ILE A 109 12.35 -2.64 0.38
C ILE A 109 11.32 -2.69 1.50
N SER A 110 10.42 -3.66 1.46
CA SER A 110 9.31 -3.79 2.42
C SER A 110 9.32 -5.14 3.13
N LEU A 111 8.99 -5.15 4.42
CA LEU A 111 8.58 -6.37 5.13
C LEU A 111 7.07 -6.38 5.31
N HIS A 112 6.41 -7.41 4.78
CA HIS A 112 4.97 -7.58 4.84
C HIS A 112 4.58 -8.42 6.06
N GLN A 113 3.53 -7.98 6.77
CA GLN A 113 3.00 -8.63 7.96
C GLN A 113 1.74 -9.43 7.61
N HIS A 114 1.63 -10.66 8.10
CA HIS A 114 0.39 -11.42 8.06
C HIS A 114 -0.69 -10.81 8.97
N ASN A 115 -1.96 -11.14 8.75
CA ASN A 115 -3.01 -10.95 9.76
C ASN A 115 -2.81 -11.85 11.01
N PRO A 116 -3.53 -11.60 12.12
CA PRO A 116 -3.33 -12.33 13.38
C PRO A 116 -3.66 -13.83 13.31
N ASN A 117 -4.42 -14.25 12.30
CA ASN A 117 -4.83 -15.65 12.08
C ASN A 117 -3.85 -16.43 11.17
N CYS A 118 -2.81 -15.78 10.63
CA CYS A 118 -1.82 -16.39 9.73
C CYS A 118 -2.43 -17.11 8.50
N THR A 119 -3.57 -16.62 7.97
CA THR A 119 -4.29 -17.23 6.83
C THR A 119 -4.58 -16.21 5.72
N PRO A 120 -4.53 -16.56 4.42
CA PRO A 120 -4.83 -15.61 3.34
C PRO A 120 -6.34 -15.37 3.19
N LEU A 121 -7.16 -16.04 4.02
CA LEU A 121 -8.62 -15.98 4.03
C LEU A 121 -9.17 -14.99 5.06
N SER A 122 -8.34 -14.09 5.61
CA SER A 122 -8.76 -13.07 6.57
C SER A 122 -8.19 -11.69 6.23
N ASN A 123 -9.06 -10.70 6.05
CA ASN A 123 -8.68 -9.35 5.65
C ASN A 123 -8.27 -8.48 6.86
N PRO A 124 -7.48 -7.42 6.65
CA PRO A 124 -6.57 -7.24 5.51
C PRO A 124 -5.48 -8.33 5.49
N TYR A 125 -5.18 -8.82 4.28
CA TYR A 125 -4.06 -9.72 3.98
C TYR A 125 -3.26 -9.15 2.78
N PRO A 126 -1.98 -8.77 2.94
CA PRO A 126 -1.25 -8.63 4.21
C PRO A 126 -1.93 -7.62 5.16
N GLU A 127 -1.64 -7.70 6.46
CA GLU A 127 -2.27 -6.83 7.48
C GLU A 127 -1.76 -5.39 7.46
N THR A 128 -0.47 -5.25 7.16
CA THR A 128 0.26 -4.01 6.93
C THR A 128 1.65 -4.36 6.42
N TRP A 129 2.43 -3.36 6.01
CA TRP A 129 3.85 -3.50 5.74
C TRP A 129 4.58 -2.22 6.13
N ASP A 130 5.86 -2.34 6.43
CA ASP A 130 6.73 -1.18 6.55
C ASP A 130 7.82 -1.21 5.49
N SER A 131 8.23 -0.02 5.04
CA SER A 131 9.05 0.19 3.85
C SER A 131 10.19 1.14 4.13
N VAL A 132 11.37 0.82 3.60
CA VAL A 132 12.54 1.71 3.58
C VAL A 132 13.05 1.89 2.16
N ASN A 133 13.52 3.10 1.81
CA ASN A 133 14.09 3.37 0.50
C ASN A 133 15.46 2.70 0.36
N ALA A 134 15.65 1.87 -0.67
CA ALA A 134 16.90 1.13 -0.88
C ALA A 134 18.12 2.05 -1.04
N ALA A 135 17.91 3.25 -1.60
CA ALA A 135 18.96 4.24 -1.79
C ALA A 135 19.66 4.65 -0.47
N HIS A 136 18.93 4.73 0.65
CA HIS A 136 19.50 5.14 1.94
C HIS A 136 20.49 4.13 2.51
N TYR A 137 20.29 2.84 2.23
CA TYR A 137 21.09 1.73 2.77
C TYR A 137 22.10 1.18 1.75
N THR A 138 22.11 1.72 0.53
CA THR A 138 22.96 1.22 -0.56
C THR A 138 24.39 1.62 -0.28
N LEU A 139 25.26 0.63 -0.05
CA LEU A 139 26.66 0.89 0.20
C LEU A 139 27.35 1.50 -1.02
N PRO A 140 28.37 2.36 -0.83
CA PRO A 140 29.26 2.74 -1.92
C PRO A 140 29.89 1.47 -2.51
N PRO A 141 30.19 1.45 -3.83
CA PRO A 141 30.84 0.31 -4.45
C PRO A 141 32.19 0.03 -3.77
N PRO A 142 32.61 -1.24 -3.67
CA PRO A 142 33.90 -1.60 -3.09
C PRO A 142 35.06 -0.95 -3.87
N ALA A 143 36.20 -0.77 -3.20
CA ALA A 143 37.41 -0.31 -3.87
C ALA A 143 37.78 -1.30 -4.99
N PRO A 144 38.01 -0.84 -6.23
CA PRO A 144 38.01 -1.71 -7.41
C PRO A 144 39.11 -2.77 -7.35
N ASN A 145 38.70 -4.03 -7.27
CA ASN A 145 39.63 -5.16 -7.19
C ASN A 145 40.11 -5.53 -8.61
N PRO A 146 41.44 -5.54 -8.90
CA PRO A 146 41.96 -5.93 -10.20
C PRO A 146 41.71 -7.41 -10.55
N HIS A 147 41.24 -8.22 -9.60
CA HIS A 147 40.87 -9.63 -9.79
C HIS A 147 39.36 -9.91 -9.69
N GLU A 148 38.50 -8.91 -9.50
CA GLU A 148 37.04 -9.09 -9.58
C GLU A 148 36.60 -9.43 -11.01
N LYS A 149 35.62 -10.34 -11.14
CA LYS A 149 34.99 -10.61 -12.42
C LYS A 149 34.17 -9.40 -12.86
N GLU A 150 34.02 -9.23 -14.17
CA GLU A 150 33.35 -8.06 -14.74
C GLU A 150 31.88 -7.92 -14.28
N ASN A 151 31.21 -9.04 -14.00
CA ASN A 151 29.85 -9.08 -13.45
C ASN A 151 29.75 -8.77 -11.94
N GLU A 152 30.88 -8.75 -11.21
CA GLU A 152 30.92 -8.45 -9.77
C GLU A 152 31.05 -6.93 -9.54
N LYS A 153 31.67 -6.21 -10.47
CA LYS A 153 31.97 -4.76 -10.41
C LYS A 153 30.75 -3.83 -10.38
N GLU A 154 29.58 -4.31 -10.80
CA GLU A 154 28.32 -3.55 -10.72
C GLU A 154 27.47 -3.90 -9.48
N MET A 155 27.91 -4.87 -8.66
CA MET A 155 27.15 -5.31 -7.49
C MET A 155 27.22 -4.29 -6.35
N LYS A 156 26.05 -4.07 -5.77
CA LYS A 156 25.77 -3.23 -4.61
C LYS A 156 25.14 -4.10 -3.55
N ASN A 157 25.39 -3.75 -2.29
CA ASN A 157 24.78 -4.42 -1.15
C ASN A 157 24.02 -3.38 -0.32
N VAL A 158 22.89 -3.80 0.25
CA VAL A 158 22.17 -3.08 1.30
C VAL A 158 22.12 -3.94 2.55
N TYR A 159 22.31 -3.35 3.72
CA TYR A 159 22.15 -4.02 5.02
C TYR A 159 21.16 -3.20 5.86
N ILE A 160 19.99 -3.75 6.13
CA ILE A 160 18.90 -3.07 6.85
C ILE A 160 18.66 -3.80 8.16
N PRO A 161 18.82 -3.18 9.34
CA PRO A 161 18.46 -3.80 10.61
C PRO A 161 16.98 -4.18 10.62
N LEU A 162 16.63 -5.39 11.07
CA LEU A 162 15.23 -5.84 11.07
C LEU A 162 14.33 -5.00 12.02
N SER A 163 14.93 -4.28 12.97
CA SER A 163 14.29 -3.28 13.82
C SER A 163 13.82 -2.02 13.07
N HIS A 164 14.27 -1.77 11.83
CA HIS A 164 13.87 -0.60 11.05
C HIS A 164 12.48 -0.77 10.40
N PHE A 165 11.90 -1.98 10.44
CA PHE A 165 10.56 -2.25 9.95
C PHE A 165 9.56 -2.26 11.12
N ASN A 166 8.64 -1.30 11.14
CA ASN A 166 7.57 -1.17 12.14
C ASN A 166 6.46 -2.22 11.92
N ILE A 167 6.79 -3.50 12.09
CA ILE A 167 5.87 -4.63 11.98
C ILE A 167 6.02 -5.62 13.13
N SER A 168 4.99 -6.43 13.35
CA SER A 168 5.00 -7.61 14.22
C SER A 168 5.94 -8.67 13.66
N GLN A 169 7.22 -8.63 14.04
CA GLN A 169 8.25 -9.60 13.60
C GLN A 169 7.90 -11.07 13.90
N SER A 170 6.95 -11.36 14.79
CA SER A 170 6.41 -12.71 15.00
C SER A 170 5.51 -13.23 13.87
N ARG A 171 5.14 -12.37 12.90
CA ARG A 171 4.11 -12.62 11.88
C ARG A 171 4.51 -12.05 10.51
N VAL A 172 5.75 -12.26 10.10
CA VAL A 172 6.24 -11.82 8.78
C VAL A 172 5.76 -12.81 7.71
N LEU A 173 5.39 -12.29 6.53
CA LEU A 173 4.92 -13.05 5.38
C LEU A 173 5.96 -13.08 4.26
N SER A 174 6.44 -11.91 3.84
CA SER A 174 7.35 -11.77 2.70
C SER A 174 8.23 -10.53 2.79
N ILE A 175 9.36 -10.60 2.08
CA ILE A 175 10.17 -9.45 1.69
C ILE A 175 9.67 -9.02 0.31
N ALA A 176 9.55 -7.72 0.07
CA ALA A 176 9.20 -7.17 -1.24
C ALA A 176 10.22 -6.13 -1.72
N LEU A 177 10.48 -6.14 -3.02
CA LEU A 177 11.22 -5.13 -3.78
C LEU A 177 10.21 -4.52 -4.75
N GLY A 178 9.67 -3.36 -4.39
CA GLY A 178 8.56 -2.74 -5.10
C GLY A 178 8.61 -1.23 -4.94
N ASN A 179 7.52 -0.54 -5.31
CA ASN A 179 7.50 0.92 -5.26
C ASN A 179 8.67 1.52 -6.07
N PHE A 180 8.90 0.95 -7.26
CA PHE A 180 9.94 1.39 -8.17
C PHE A 180 9.64 2.79 -8.69
N TYR A 181 10.64 3.66 -8.73
CA TYR A 181 10.44 5.06 -9.09
C TYR A 181 11.33 5.53 -10.25
N PRO A 182 10.99 6.65 -10.92
CA PRO A 182 11.76 7.18 -12.05
C PRO A 182 13.26 7.36 -11.71
N PRO A 183 14.17 7.27 -12.71
CA PRO A 183 13.89 7.38 -14.14
C PRO A 183 13.52 6.07 -14.87
N TYR A 184 13.39 4.93 -14.18
CA TYR A 184 13.17 3.60 -14.81
C TYR A 184 14.23 3.22 -15.88
N SER A 185 15.37 3.92 -15.91
CA SER A 185 16.28 3.94 -17.06
C SER A 185 17.16 2.69 -17.23
N ALA A 186 17.16 1.79 -16.25
CA ALA A 186 17.90 0.54 -16.27
C ALA A 186 17.24 -0.49 -15.34
N PRO A 187 17.28 -1.80 -15.68
CA PRO A 187 16.71 -2.84 -14.85
C PRO A 187 17.52 -3.06 -13.56
N THR A 188 16.84 -3.52 -12.51
CA THR A 188 17.47 -3.96 -11.25
C THR A 188 17.69 -5.46 -11.31
N THR A 189 18.95 -5.91 -11.24
CA THR A 189 19.30 -7.34 -11.23
C THR A 189 19.63 -7.77 -9.81
N VAL A 190 18.76 -8.55 -9.18
CA VAL A 190 18.91 -9.05 -7.80
C VAL A 190 19.55 -10.43 -7.84
N PHE A 191 20.64 -10.61 -7.10
CA PHE A 191 21.40 -11.86 -7.03
C PHE A 191 21.12 -12.63 -5.73
N LYS A 192 20.86 -11.90 -4.63
CA LYS A 192 20.75 -12.47 -3.29
C LYS A 192 19.79 -11.68 -2.41
N ILE A 193 19.01 -12.38 -1.60
CA ILE A 193 18.21 -11.83 -0.49
C ILE A 193 18.41 -12.81 0.68
N GLU A 194 18.92 -12.35 1.82
CA GLU A 194 19.19 -13.20 2.99
C GLU A 194 19.08 -12.42 4.32
N LEU A 195 19.07 -13.14 5.44
CA LEU A 195 19.21 -12.56 6.78
C LEU A 195 20.59 -12.90 7.34
N THR A 196 21.32 -11.92 7.85
CA THR A 196 22.66 -12.07 8.44
C THR A 196 22.68 -11.58 9.90
N PRO A 197 23.41 -12.25 10.82
CA PRO A 197 23.57 -11.78 12.20
C PRO A 197 24.38 -10.47 12.31
N SER A 198 25.12 -10.09 11.27
CA SER A 198 25.99 -8.91 11.27
C SER A 198 26.26 -8.38 9.86
N PRO A 199 26.45 -7.05 9.69
CA PRO A 199 27.06 -6.47 8.51
C PRO A 199 28.58 -6.77 8.43
N PRO A 200 29.25 -6.36 7.34
CA PRO A 200 30.72 -6.29 7.27
C PRO A 200 31.32 -5.45 8.40
N GLU A 201 32.53 -5.82 8.83
CA GLU A 201 33.26 -5.11 9.89
C GLU A 201 33.55 -3.66 9.50
N GLY A 202 33.40 -2.73 10.45
CA GLY A 202 33.60 -1.30 10.25
C GLY A 202 32.45 -0.56 9.52
N LEU A 203 31.41 -1.26 9.06
CA LEU A 203 30.26 -0.61 8.44
C LEU A 203 29.44 0.20 9.45
N THR A 204 29.31 1.50 9.19
CA THR A 204 28.30 2.35 9.84
C THR A 204 27.03 2.34 9.00
N LEU A 205 25.89 2.07 9.63
CA LEU A 205 24.57 2.08 8.98
C LEU A 205 23.83 3.39 9.29
N PRO A 206 22.95 3.87 8.40
CA PRO A 206 22.10 5.03 8.68
C PRO A 206 21.03 4.69 9.73
N ASP A 207 20.59 5.69 10.48
CA ASP A 207 19.33 5.61 11.23
C ASP A 207 18.14 5.45 10.28
N LYS A 208 17.04 4.85 10.77
CA LYS A 208 15.79 4.80 9.99
C LYS A 208 15.23 6.21 9.80
N VAL A 209 15.10 6.64 8.54
CA VAL A 209 14.36 7.86 8.21
C VAL A 209 12.91 7.74 8.70
N PRO A 210 12.36 8.74 9.43
CA PRO A 210 10.97 8.73 9.86
C PRO A 210 10.01 8.62 8.67
N ASN A 211 9.03 7.74 8.79
CA ASN A 211 8.03 7.48 7.75
C ASN A 211 6.63 7.41 8.37
N GLY A 212 5.60 7.83 7.63
CA GLY A 212 4.21 7.82 8.11
C GLY A 212 3.66 6.41 8.35
N ASP A 213 2.70 6.30 9.27
CA ASP A 213 2.25 5.03 9.84
C ASP A 213 1.05 4.48 9.04
N LEU A 214 1.23 3.28 8.45
CA LEU A 214 0.27 2.69 7.50
C LEU A 214 -0.88 1.97 8.23
N ARG A 215 -2.12 2.23 7.81
CA ARG A 215 -3.36 1.70 8.37
C ARG A 215 -4.24 1.07 7.29
N LEU A 216 -4.48 -0.23 7.39
CA LEU A 216 -5.42 -0.97 6.55
C LEU A 216 -6.76 -1.30 7.25
N ARG A 217 -6.79 -1.17 8.59
CA ARG A 217 -7.90 -1.61 9.44
C ARG A 217 -8.16 -0.64 10.60
N CYS A 218 -9.40 -0.59 11.07
CA CYS A 218 -9.76 0.05 12.33
C CYS A 218 -9.23 -0.74 13.54
N THR A 219 -8.81 -0.04 14.60
CA THR A 219 -8.26 -0.63 15.84
C THR A 219 -9.31 -0.77 16.95
N ARG A 220 -10.51 -0.22 16.77
CA ARG A 220 -11.64 -0.33 17.70
C ARG A 220 -12.45 -1.62 17.43
N PRO A 221 -12.65 -2.50 18.43
CA PRO A 221 -13.51 -3.66 18.26
C PRO A 221 -14.93 -3.25 17.87
N GLY A 222 -15.51 -3.95 16.88
CA GLY A 222 -16.87 -3.70 16.42
C GLY A 222 -17.10 -2.40 15.64
N SER A 223 -16.06 -1.64 15.28
CA SER A 223 -16.18 -0.49 14.38
C SER A 223 -16.02 -0.88 12.92
N PHE A 224 -16.73 -0.17 12.05
CA PHE A 224 -16.48 -0.09 10.61
C PHE A 224 -16.24 1.38 10.22
N ALA A 225 -15.45 1.64 9.19
CA ALA A 225 -15.30 2.99 8.65
C ALA A 225 -15.29 3.01 7.13
N PHE A 226 -16.09 3.88 6.54
CA PHE A 226 -16.01 4.22 5.12
C PHE A 226 -15.05 5.40 4.94
N GLY A 227 -14.00 5.21 4.14
CA GLY A 227 -13.25 6.30 3.52
C GLY A 227 -13.75 6.46 2.09
N ILE A 228 -14.37 7.60 1.80
CA ILE A 228 -14.92 7.95 0.49
C ILE A 228 -13.91 8.84 -0.24
N ASP A 229 -13.51 8.44 -1.44
CA ASP A 229 -12.47 9.09 -2.22
C ASP A 229 -13.08 9.81 -3.44
N ASP A 230 -12.43 10.89 -3.88
CA ASP A 230 -12.86 11.72 -5.02
C ASP A 230 -14.36 12.10 -4.99
N GLY A 231 -15.03 12.01 -6.15
CA GLY A 231 -16.47 12.19 -6.33
C GLY A 231 -16.88 13.38 -7.20
N ILE A 232 -18.00 13.23 -7.92
CA ILE A 232 -18.53 14.27 -8.81
C ILE A 232 -19.59 15.14 -8.10
N PRO A 233 -19.60 16.47 -8.31
CA PRO A 233 -20.57 17.38 -7.67
C PRO A 233 -22.04 17.01 -7.92
N ALA A 234 -22.35 16.38 -9.05
CA ALA A 234 -23.71 15.98 -9.43
C ALA A 234 -24.32 14.89 -8.52
N LEU A 235 -23.50 14.14 -7.77
CA LEU A 235 -23.95 13.08 -6.86
C LEU A 235 -23.78 13.47 -5.37
N ALA A 236 -23.19 14.64 -5.09
CA ALA A 236 -22.86 15.06 -3.73
C ALA A 236 -24.10 15.20 -2.82
N ASP A 237 -25.22 15.69 -3.36
CA ASP A 237 -26.48 15.81 -2.62
C ASP A 237 -27.13 14.45 -2.29
N GLU A 238 -27.03 13.47 -3.19
CA GLU A 238 -27.55 12.11 -2.94
C GLU A 238 -26.70 11.38 -1.88
N VAL A 239 -25.37 11.50 -1.96
CA VAL A 239 -24.44 11.00 -0.94
C VAL A 239 -24.76 11.62 0.43
N ARG A 240 -25.01 12.93 0.48
CA ARG A 240 -25.44 13.63 1.70
C ARG A 240 -26.77 13.10 2.24
N GLU A 241 -27.78 12.94 1.39
CA GLU A 241 -29.09 12.39 1.81
C GLU A 241 -28.95 10.97 2.36
N ILE A 242 -28.15 10.10 1.72
CA ILE A 242 -27.90 8.73 2.19
C ILE A 242 -27.21 8.75 3.56
N LEU A 243 -26.17 9.56 3.74
CA LEU A 243 -25.44 9.66 5.01
C LEU A 243 -26.30 10.19 6.16
N GLU A 244 -27.14 11.20 5.90
CA GLU A 244 -28.06 11.78 6.89
C GLU A 244 -29.23 10.85 7.21
N SER A 245 -29.87 10.26 6.20
CA SER A 245 -31.02 9.35 6.39
C SER A 245 -30.63 8.03 7.05
N GLU A 246 -29.39 7.57 6.84
CA GLU A 246 -28.84 6.45 7.59
C GLU A 246 -28.19 6.86 8.93
N GLY A 247 -27.98 8.15 9.19
CA GLY A 247 -27.38 8.65 10.44
C GLY A 247 -25.96 8.16 10.68
N VAL A 248 -25.09 8.19 9.67
CA VAL A 248 -23.71 7.67 9.74
C VAL A 248 -22.65 8.71 9.43
N GLN A 249 -21.59 8.75 10.23
CA GLN A 249 -20.42 9.60 10.00
C GLN A 249 -19.32 8.80 9.29
N VAL A 250 -18.74 9.41 8.25
CA VAL A 250 -17.74 8.81 7.37
C VAL A 250 -16.53 9.76 7.21
N THR A 251 -15.50 9.29 6.52
CA THR A 251 -14.31 10.09 6.16
C THR A 251 -14.30 10.34 4.67
N PHE A 252 -14.05 11.57 4.24
CA PHE A 252 -13.81 11.91 2.84
C PHE A 252 -12.32 12.15 2.59
N PHE A 253 -11.73 11.59 1.54
CA PHE A 253 -10.35 11.89 1.11
C PHE A 253 -10.39 12.75 -0.15
N VAL A 254 -9.81 13.95 -0.08
CA VAL A 254 -10.12 15.03 -1.04
C VAL A 254 -8.89 15.59 -1.74
N VAL A 255 -8.94 15.54 -3.08
CA VAL A 255 -7.92 16.07 -4.00
C VAL A 255 -7.89 17.59 -3.98
N GLY A 256 -6.70 18.17 -3.83
CA GLY A 256 -6.49 19.61 -3.70
C GLY A 256 -7.09 20.42 -4.86
N ARG A 257 -6.86 20.03 -6.11
CA ARG A 257 -7.31 20.83 -7.28
C ARG A 257 -8.83 20.97 -7.33
N GLY A 258 -9.55 19.88 -7.14
CA GLY A 258 -11.02 19.85 -7.15
C GLY A 258 -11.64 20.65 -6.00
N LEU A 259 -10.98 20.64 -4.84
CA LEU A 259 -11.40 21.37 -3.64
C LEU A 259 -11.28 22.91 -3.80
N ARG A 260 -10.21 23.42 -4.44
CA ARG A 260 -10.02 24.88 -4.63
C ARG A 260 -10.66 25.48 -5.87
N ASP A 261 -11.02 24.69 -6.88
CA ASP A 261 -11.76 25.21 -8.03
C ASP A 261 -13.20 25.53 -7.61
N SER A 262 -13.49 26.81 -7.39
CA SER A 262 -14.80 27.27 -6.92
C SER A 262 -15.96 26.91 -7.85
N ARG A 263 -15.69 26.47 -9.08
CA ARG A 263 -16.71 26.03 -10.06
C ARG A 263 -17.21 24.61 -9.78
N THR A 264 -16.50 23.81 -8.98
CA THR A 264 -16.93 22.44 -8.63
C THR A 264 -17.99 22.43 -7.53
N GLY A 265 -18.06 23.48 -6.70
CA GLY A 265 -18.90 23.49 -5.50
C GLY A 265 -18.38 22.59 -4.35
N LEU A 266 -17.36 21.75 -4.58
CA LEU A 266 -16.84 20.78 -3.59
C LEU A 266 -16.37 21.47 -2.30
N GLY A 267 -15.75 22.65 -2.41
CA GLY A 267 -15.36 23.44 -1.25
C GLY A 267 -16.54 23.92 -0.37
N ALA A 268 -17.75 24.03 -0.91
CA ALA A 268 -18.95 24.27 -0.11
C ALA A 268 -19.47 22.97 0.51
N PHE A 269 -19.58 21.90 -0.30
CA PHE A 269 -20.01 20.57 0.13
C PHE A 269 -19.19 20.03 1.31
N TYR A 270 -17.86 19.99 1.21
CA TYR A 270 -17.04 19.44 2.30
C TYR A 270 -17.02 20.32 3.56
N ARG A 271 -17.30 21.63 3.46
CA ARG A 271 -17.57 22.47 4.66
C ARG A 271 -18.88 22.09 5.34
N GLU A 272 -19.93 21.78 4.57
CA GLU A 272 -21.18 21.24 5.13
C GLU A 272 -20.97 19.85 5.75
N MET A 273 -20.18 18.98 5.11
CA MET A 273 -19.84 17.65 5.67
C MET A 273 -19.06 17.78 6.99
N LEU A 274 -18.08 18.69 7.08
CA LEU A 274 -17.41 18.99 8.35
C LEU A 274 -18.38 19.51 9.42
N ALA A 275 -19.31 20.39 9.07
CA ALA A 275 -20.33 20.91 9.99
C ALA A 275 -21.33 19.84 10.46
N LYS A 276 -21.59 18.79 9.65
CA LYS A 276 -22.37 17.60 10.02
C LYS A 276 -21.54 16.53 10.77
N GLY A 277 -20.26 16.80 11.03
CA GLY A 277 -19.38 15.97 11.84
C GLY A 277 -18.61 14.88 11.09
N HIS A 278 -18.60 14.90 9.75
CA HIS A 278 -17.75 14.01 8.95
C HIS A 278 -16.27 14.36 9.11
N GLN A 279 -15.38 13.39 8.83
CA GLN A 279 -13.94 13.64 8.76
C GLN A 279 -13.55 14.00 7.32
N VAL A 280 -12.55 14.87 7.15
CA VAL A 280 -11.95 15.16 5.84
C VAL A 280 -10.43 14.97 5.92
N GLY A 281 -9.88 14.20 4.98
CA GLY A 281 -8.48 13.82 4.87
C GLY A 281 -7.88 14.17 3.51
N LEU A 282 -6.56 14.25 3.46
CA LEU A 282 -5.75 14.61 2.30
C LEU A 282 -5.73 13.47 1.27
N HIS A 283 -5.80 13.80 -0.03
CA HIS A 283 -5.72 12.83 -1.13
C HIS A 283 -4.83 13.34 -2.28
N SER A 284 -3.67 13.89 -1.92
CA SER A 284 -2.76 14.63 -2.81
C SER A 284 -3.36 15.94 -3.36
N ASP A 285 -2.53 16.79 -3.95
CA ASP A 285 -3.00 17.95 -4.70
C ASP A 285 -3.58 17.53 -6.03
N GLY A 286 -2.84 16.71 -6.78
CA GLY A 286 -3.06 16.45 -8.20
C GLY A 286 -3.70 15.13 -8.59
N HIS A 287 -4.02 14.24 -7.64
CA HIS A 287 -4.38 12.84 -7.87
C HIS A 287 -3.34 12.08 -8.71
N PHE A 288 -2.10 12.11 -8.24
CA PHE A 288 -0.96 11.43 -8.88
C PHE A 288 -0.51 10.20 -8.08
N LYS A 289 0.04 9.17 -8.76
CA LYS A 289 0.84 8.11 -8.09
C LYS A 289 2.14 8.72 -7.52
N MET A 290 2.09 9.28 -6.32
CA MET A 290 3.14 10.16 -5.77
C MET A 290 4.52 9.49 -5.72
N GLU A 291 4.58 8.20 -5.41
CA GLU A 291 5.83 7.43 -5.38
C GLU A 291 6.52 7.38 -6.76
N GLY A 292 5.74 7.39 -7.84
CA GLY A 292 6.19 7.42 -9.23
C GLY A 292 6.55 8.82 -9.75
N MET A 293 6.57 9.86 -8.91
CA MET A 293 7.03 11.19 -9.33
C MET A 293 8.55 11.22 -9.57
N GLU A 294 8.99 12.04 -10.52
CA GLU A 294 10.40 12.17 -10.91
C GLU A 294 11.35 12.57 -9.77
N SER A 295 10.87 13.37 -8.81
CA SER A 295 11.69 13.89 -7.71
C SER A 295 10.93 13.91 -6.38
N VAL A 296 11.68 13.99 -5.27
CA VAL A 296 11.09 14.25 -3.95
C VAL A 296 10.52 15.67 -3.83
N GLN A 297 11.04 16.63 -4.62
CA GLN A 297 10.52 17.99 -4.68
C GLN A 297 9.09 18.02 -5.25
N ALA A 298 8.80 17.23 -6.30
CA ALA A 298 7.44 17.13 -6.84
C ALA A 298 6.45 16.55 -5.82
N ILE A 299 6.89 15.58 -5.01
CA ILE A 299 6.11 15.03 -3.89
C ILE A 299 5.87 16.11 -2.82
N ASP A 300 6.90 16.89 -2.48
CA ASP A 300 6.80 17.99 -1.52
C ASP A 300 5.83 19.08 -1.98
N GLU A 301 5.95 19.53 -3.22
CA GLU A 301 5.10 20.58 -3.82
C GLU A 301 3.62 20.18 -3.84
N ASP A 302 3.32 18.91 -4.14
CA ASP A 302 1.96 18.37 -4.11
C ASP A 302 1.40 18.27 -2.67
N ILE A 303 2.17 17.73 -1.70
CA ILE A 303 1.75 17.70 -0.28
C ILE A 303 1.49 19.12 0.25
N ILE A 304 2.39 20.06 -0.03
CA ILE A 304 2.28 21.46 0.41
C ILE A 304 1.05 22.14 -0.23
N ALA A 305 0.77 21.91 -1.51
CA ALA A 305 -0.39 22.49 -2.20
C ALA A 305 -1.73 21.94 -1.67
N ASN A 306 -1.80 20.65 -1.31
CA ASN A 306 -2.98 20.06 -0.69
C ASN A 306 -3.20 20.60 0.73
N LEU A 307 -2.16 20.66 1.56
CA LEU A 307 -2.20 21.28 2.90
C LEU A 307 -2.61 22.76 2.87
N ALA A 308 -2.04 23.55 1.95
CA ALA A 308 -2.40 24.96 1.76
C ALA A 308 -3.87 25.11 1.34
N THR A 309 -4.37 24.22 0.47
CA THR A 309 -5.76 24.21 0.03
C THR A 309 -6.72 23.89 1.19
N PHE A 310 -6.40 22.91 2.04
CA PHE A 310 -7.21 22.58 3.21
C PHE A 310 -7.34 23.77 4.17
N ARG A 311 -6.22 24.43 4.47
CA ARG A 311 -6.18 25.65 5.29
C ARG A 311 -7.04 26.76 4.69
N SER A 312 -6.92 27.03 3.38
CA SER A 312 -7.59 28.17 2.73
C SER A 312 -9.06 27.95 2.38
N VAL A 313 -9.48 26.72 2.08
CA VAL A 313 -10.85 26.40 1.63
C VAL A 313 -11.72 25.86 2.77
N LEU A 314 -11.16 25.03 3.65
CA LEU A 314 -11.90 24.34 4.71
C LEU A 314 -11.63 24.92 6.11
N GLY A 315 -10.54 25.67 6.28
CA GLY A 315 -10.15 26.23 7.58
C GLY A 315 -9.60 25.20 8.57
N ILE A 316 -9.17 24.03 8.08
CA ILE A 316 -8.64 22.92 8.88
C ILE A 316 -7.23 22.52 8.44
N GLU A 317 -6.54 21.83 9.33
CA GLU A 317 -5.39 20.97 9.00
C GLU A 317 -5.81 19.51 9.19
N SER A 318 -5.19 18.59 8.46
CA SER A 318 -5.45 17.16 8.61
C SER A 318 -4.15 16.38 8.50
N ARG A 319 -3.96 15.42 9.41
CA ARG A 319 -2.83 14.46 9.38
C ARG A 319 -3.21 13.10 8.79
N TYR A 320 -4.43 13.00 8.30
CA TYR A 320 -4.97 11.81 7.65
C TYR A 320 -4.77 11.94 6.15
N PHE A 321 -4.02 11.03 5.56
CA PHE A 321 -3.71 11.02 4.13
C PHE A 321 -4.03 9.64 3.54
N ARG A 322 -4.73 9.60 2.41
CA ARG A 322 -4.88 8.38 1.61
C ARG A 322 -4.11 8.56 0.29
N PRO A 323 -3.21 7.64 -0.10
CA PRO A 323 -2.55 7.71 -1.39
C PRO A 323 -3.55 7.49 -2.54
N PRO A 324 -3.55 8.35 -3.58
CA PRO A 324 -4.18 8.04 -4.86
C PRO A 324 -3.76 6.65 -5.35
N TYR A 325 -4.68 5.91 -5.97
CA TYR A 325 -4.47 4.54 -6.49
C TYR A 325 -4.08 3.48 -5.44
N GLY A 326 -3.94 3.85 -4.16
CA GLY A 326 -3.36 3.00 -3.11
C GLY A 326 -1.82 2.96 -3.13
N THR A 327 -1.18 3.56 -4.14
CA THR A 327 0.27 3.51 -4.38
C THR A 327 1.04 4.23 -3.27
N ILE A 328 1.74 3.47 -2.42
CA ILE A 328 2.54 4.04 -1.33
C ILE A 328 3.83 3.24 -1.09
N GLY A 329 4.97 3.93 -1.21
CA GLY A 329 6.30 3.42 -0.88
C GLY A 329 7.03 4.29 0.11
N ALA A 330 8.32 4.03 0.31
CA ALA A 330 9.14 4.73 1.29
C ALA A 330 9.26 6.23 0.99
N ARG A 331 9.44 6.66 -0.27
CA ARG A 331 9.63 8.08 -0.59
C ARG A 331 8.44 8.92 -0.12
N THR A 332 7.23 8.51 -0.49
CA THR A 332 6.01 9.25 -0.15
C THR A 332 5.76 9.25 1.36
N ARG A 333 5.99 8.11 2.05
CA ARG A 333 5.85 8.01 3.51
C ARG A 333 6.87 8.88 4.26
N GLU A 334 8.10 8.99 3.75
CA GLU A 334 9.15 9.88 4.26
C GLU A 334 8.79 11.36 4.04
N ARG A 335 8.32 11.74 2.83
CA ARG A 335 7.93 13.15 2.56
C ARG A 335 6.71 13.59 3.35
N LEU A 336 5.71 12.71 3.53
CA LEU A 336 4.58 12.97 4.42
C LEU A 336 5.05 13.25 5.85
N ALA A 337 5.99 12.47 6.38
CA ALA A 337 6.55 12.68 7.73
C ALA A 337 7.40 13.96 7.87
N VAL A 338 7.84 14.59 6.77
CA VAL A 338 8.53 15.89 6.78
C VAL A 338 7.54 17.07 6.90
N HIS A 339 6.37 16.99 6.27
CA HIS A 339 5.39 18.10 6.25
C HIS A 339 4.22 17.94 7.23
N ILE A 340 3.98 16.72 7.73
CA ILE A 340 2.82 16.37 8.56
C ILE A 340 3.32 15.65 9.83
N PRO A 341 3.10 16.23 11.03
CA PRO A 341 3.38 15.54 12.28
C PRO A 341 2.47 14.31 12.48
N ASP A 342 3.08 13.14 12.72
CA ASP A 342 2.40 11.84 12.92
C ASP A 342 1.35 11.52 11.82
N PRO A 343 1.77 11.40 10.54
CA PRO A 343 0.85 11.19 9.43
C PRO A 343 0.25 9.79 9.49
N GLN A 344 -1.08 9.73 9.59
CA GLN A 344 -1.84 8.48 9.50
C GLN A 344 -2.13 8.20 8.02
N ILE A 345 -1.46 7.19 7.48
CA ILE A 345 -1.54 6.85 6.05
C ILE A 345 -2.58 5.74 5.88
N ILE A 346 -3.68 6.06 5.24
CA ILE A 346 -4.91 5.25 5.22
C ILE A 346 -5.07 4.59 3.85
N ASN A 347 -4.89 3.27 3.78
CA ASN A 347 -5.31 2.46 2.62
C ASN A 347 -6.62 1.74 3.02
N TRP A 348 -6.87 0.46 2.73
CA TRP A 348 -8.13 -0.22 3.06
C TRP A 348 -7.98 -1.74 3.28
N SER A 349 -9.05 -2.34 3.81
CA SER A 349 -9.25 -3.80 4.00
C SER A 349 -10.54 -4.32 3.37
N VAL A 350 -11.35 -3.42 2.81
CA VAL A 350 -12.54 -3.69 2.00
C VAL A 350 -12.44 -2.81 0.76
N ASP A 351 -12.36 -3.44 -0.41
CA ASP A 351 -12.45 -2.75 -1.69
C ASP A 351 -13.83 -3.03 -2.30
N ILE A 352 -14.52 -1.99 -2.77
CA ILE A 352 -15.80 -2.13 -3.47
C ILE A 352 -15.59 -2.41 -4.97
N GLU A 353 -14.36 -2.28 -5.49
CA GLU A 353 -14.02 -2.49 -6.90
C GLU A 353 -14.88 -1.63 -7.88
N ASP A 354 -15.37 -0.48 -7.42
CA ASP A 354 -16.21 0.45 -8.17
C ASP A 354 -15.48 1.02 -9.40
N TRP A 355 -14.21 1.38 -9.24
CA TRP A 355 -13.29 1.73 -10.32
C TRP A 355 -13.17 0.68 -11.45
N MET A 356 -13.54 -0.58 -11.18
CA MET A 356 -13.55 -1.68 -12.15
C MET A 356 -14.96 -2.02 -12.66
N TRP A 357 -15.99 -1.90 -11.82
CA TRP A 357 -17.33 -2.42 -12.11
C TRP A 357 -18.43 -1.37 -12.31
N ALA A 358 -18.28 -0.14 -11.82
CA ALA A 358 -19.38 0.84 -11.73
C ALA A 358 -20.03 1.18 -13.09
N ASP A 359 -19.22 1.29 -14.14
CA ASP A 359 -19.64 1.55 -15.53
C ASP A 359 -19.54 0.29 -16.44
N SER A 360 -19.49 -0.91 -15.84
CA SER A 360 -19.42 -2.19 -16.56
C SER A 360 -20.81 -2.78 -16.85
N ASP A 361 -20.88 -3.85 -17.66
CA ASP A 361 -22.10 -4.64 -17.86
C ASP A 361 -22.57 -5.42 -16.60
N THR A 362 -21.76 -5.48 -15.53
CA THR A 362 -22.04 -6.22 -14.29
C THR A 362 -21.73 -5.37 -13.04
N PRO A 363 -22.41 -4.21 -12.84
CA PRO A 363 -22.10 -3.30 -11.74
C PRO A 363 -22.39 -3.89 -10.35
N GLU A 364 -23.24 -4.92 -10.26
CA GLU A 364 -23.56 -5.65 -9.04
C GLU A 364 -22.35 -6.36 -8.40
N ARG A 365 -21.26 -6.58 -9.15
CA ARG A 365 -19.99 -7.09 -8.61
C ARG A 365 -19.38 -6.20 -7.52
N GLN A 366 -19.78 -4.93 -7.46
CA GLN A 366 -19.44 -4.06 -6.33
C GLN A 366 -19.91 -4.62 -4.99
N LEU A 367 -21.14 -5.16 -4.96
CA LEU A 367 -21.70 -5.80 -3.78
C LEU A 367 -20.96 -7.11 -3.46
N GLU A 368 -20.64 -7.92 -4.49
CA GLU A 368 -19.86 -9.16 -4.31
C GLU A 368 -18.48 -8.89 -3.70
N ALA A 369 -17.75 -7.88 -4.18
CA ALA A 369 -16.44 -7.49 -3.68
C ALA A 369 -16.51 -6.95 -2.24
N PHE A 370 -17.45 -6.04 -1.97
CA PHE A 370 -17.66 -5.47 -0.64
C PHE A 370 -18.05 -6.55 0.38
N TYR A 371 -19.02 -7.42 0.06
CA TYR A 371 -19.46 -8.49 0.95
C TYR A 371 -18.36 -9.52 1.21
N ARG A 372 -17.63 -9.95 0.18
CA ARG A 372 -16.45 -10.84 0.29
C ARG A 372 -15.45 -10.32 1.33
N ASP A 373 -15.05 -9.06 1.24
CA ASP A 373 -13.98 -8.52 2.07
C ASP A 373 -14.42 -8.21 3.50
N VAL A 374 -15.68 -7.78 3.69
CA VAL A 374 -16.28 -7.65 5.03
C VAL A 374 -16.40 -9.02 5.72
N GLU A 375 -16.76 -10.07 4.99
CA GLU A 375 -16.89 -11.42 5.56
C GLU A 375 -15.55 -12.09 5.86
N ARG A 376 -14.48 -11.66 5.19
CA ARG A 376 -13.10 -11.94 5.58
C ARG A 376 -12.63 -11.13 6.80
N GLY A 377 -13.45 -10.23 7.33
CA GLY A 377 -13.14 -9.41 8.52
C GLY A 377 -12.54 -8.03 8.23
N GLY A 378 -12.56 -7.58 6.97
CA GLY A 378 -12.21 -6.21 6.61
C GLY A 378 -13.17 -5.21 7.25
N ASN A 379 -12.64 -4.08 7.73
CA ASN A 379 -13.40 -3.11 8.52
C ASN A 379 -13.13 -1.63 8.22
N LEU A 380 -12.30 -1.35 7.21
CA LEU A 380 -12.01 0.00 6.74
C LEU A 380 -12.05 -0.02 5.21
N ALA A 381 -13.00 0.70 4.63
CA ALA A 381 -13.33 0.61 3.21
C ALA A 381 -12.77 1.77 2.35
N VAL A 382 -12.70 1.53 1.04
CA VAL A 382 -12.68 2.54 -0.02
C VAL A 382 -13.98 2.45 -0.83
N LEU A 383 -14.43 3.60 -1.34
CA LEU A 383 -15.42 3.76 -2.42
C LEU A 383 -15.37 5.20 -2.93
N HIS A 384 -15.93 5.46 -4.11
CA HIS A 384 -15.93 6.77 -4.76
C HIS A 384 -17.36 7.15 -5.17
N TYR A 385 -17.72 8.44 -5.10
CA TYR A 385 -19.00 8.91 -5.68
C TYR A 385 -18.81 9.48 -7.09
N LEU A 386 -18.13 8.71 -7.93
CA LEU A 386 -17.84 9.05 -9.33
C LEU A 386 -18.96 8.60 -10.29
N GLY A 387 -19.66 7.50 -9.98
CA GLY A 387 -20.76 6.95 -10.79
C GLY A 387 -22.04 6.70 -9.97
N PRO A 388 -23.23 6.71 -10.61
CA PRO A 388 -24.51 6.59 -9.92
C PRO A 388 -24.77 5.17 -9.37
N THR A 389 -24.15 4.13 -9.93
CA THR A 389 -24.32 2.74 -9.47
C THR A 389 -23.78 2.56 -8.05
N THR A 390 -22.55 3.03 -7.79
CA THR A 390 -21.89 2.99 -6.47
C THR A 390 -22.69 3.76 -5.41
N VAL A 391 -23.22 4.94 -5.77
CA VAL A 391 -24.06 5.75 -4.87
C VAL A 391 -25.39 5.06 -4.58
N GLY A 392 -26.03 4.46 -5.59
CA GLY A 392 -27.25 3.66 -5.42
C GLY A 392 -27.07 2.48 -4.46
N TYR A 393 -25.93 1.78 -4.54
CA TYR A 393 -25.57 0.70 -3.61
C TYR A 393 -25.18 1.18 -2.20
N PHE A 394 -24.83 2.46 -2.01
CA PHE A 394 -24.26 2.93 -0.75
C PHE A 394 -25.21 2.74 0.45
N ARG A 395 -26.51 2.95 0.24
CA ARG A 395 -27.56 2.72 1.25
C ARG A 395 -27.71 1.23 1.61
N GLU A 396 -27.46 0.31 0.67
CA GLU A 396 -27.49 -1.14 0.93
C GLU A 396 -26.29 -1.57 1.78
N ILE A 397 -25.07 -1.20 1.39
CA ILE A 397 -23.85 -1.61 2.09
C ILE A 397 -23.79 -1.01 3.52
N ILE A 398 -24.28 0.21 3.73
CA ILE A 398 -24.46 0.79 5.08
C ILE A 398 -25.37 -0.11 5.94
N ARG A 399 -26.50 -0.58 5.38
CA ARG A 399 -27.47 -1.44 6.08
C ARG A 399 -26.91 -2.84 6.33
N PHE A 400 -26.12 -3.40 5.42
CA PHE A 400 -25.42 -4.67 5.62
C PHE A 400 -24.43 -4.59 6.80
N ILE A 401 -23.61 -3.55 6.88
CA ILE A 401 -22.66 -3.33 7.99
C ILE A 401 -23.41 -3.19 9.32
N LYS A 402 -24.49 -2.41 9.37
CA LYS A 402 -25.38 -2.32 10.56
C LYS A 402 -25.99 -3.67 10.92
N GLY A 403 -26.44 -4.45 9.94
CA GLY A 403 -27.01 -5.78 10.10
C GLY A 403 -26.03 -6.81 10.68
N LYS A 404 -24.73 -6.67 10.40
CA LYS A 404 -23.65 -7.42 11.05
C LYS A 404 -23.33 -6.94 12.48
N GLY A 405 -24.06 -5.95 13.01
CA GLY A 405 -23.86 -5.39 14.36
C GLY A 405 -22.65 -4.45 14.48
N LEU A 406 -22.04 -4.05 13.37
CA LEU A 406 -20.88 -3.16 13.36
C LEU A 406 -21.32 -1.68 13.44
N LYS A 407 -20.56 -0.88 14.19
CA LYS A 407 -20.78 0.57 14.32
C LYS A 407 -19.98 1.33 13.26
N ILE A 408 -20.68 1.97 12.32
CA ILE A 408 -20.06 2.86 11.32
C ILE A 408 -19.62 4.16 12.00
N MET A 409 -18.39 4.59 11.76
CA MET A 409 -17.81 5.82 12.33
C MET A 409 -16.68 6.39 11.45
N ARG A 410 -16.17 7.56 11.83
CA ARG A 410 -14.98 8.20 11.23
C ARG A 410 -13.73 7.34 11.40
N ILE A 411 -12.71 7.53 10.56
CA ILE A 411 -11.47 6.76 10.62
C ILE A 411 -10.63 7.15 11.85
N ASP A 412 -10.63 8.42 12.26
CA ASP A 412 -10.02 8.86 13.53
C ASP A 412 -10.64 8.17 14.75
N GLN A 413 -11.98 8.13 14.82
CA GLN A 413 -12.74 7.41 15.85
C GLN A 413 -12.47 5.90 15.83
N CYS A 414 -12.37 5.29 14.64
CA CYS A 414 -12.16 3.85 14.49
C CYS A 414 -10.70 3.41 14.78
N LEU A 415 -9.72 4.31 14.58
CA LEU A 415 -8.32 4.12 14.97
C LEU A 415 -8.03 4.50 16.43
N LYS A 416 -8.99 5.16 17.11
CA LYS A 416 -8.87 5.69 18.49
C LYS A 416 -7.87 6.85 18.61
N ASP A 417 -7.83 7.77 17.64
CA ASP A 417 -7.09 9.03 17.79
C ASP A 417 -7.57 9.78 19.05
N PRO A 418 -6.68 10.17 19.99
CA PRO A 418 -7.05 10.97 21.16
C PRO A 418 -7.70 12.32 20.83
N SER A 419 -7.52 12.80 19.59
CA SER A 419 -8.06 14.05 19.03
C SER A 419 -9.44 13.87 18.37
N ALA A 420 -9.91 12.63 18.20
CA ALA A 420 -11.18 12.35 17.55
C ALA A 420 -12.37 12.87 18.39
N PRO A 421 -13.45 13.36 17.74
CA PRO A 421 -14.68 13.70 18.46
C PRO A 421 -15.27 12.46 19.15
N ALA A 422 -15.93 12.68 20.29
CA ALA A 422 -16.61 11.64 21.04
C ALA A 422 -17.57 10.83 20.13
N LEU A 423 -17.72 9.54 20.42
CA LEU A 423 -18.71 8.71 19.75
C LEU A 423 -20.12 9.22 20.13
N VAL A 424 -20.95 9.41 19.11
CA VAL A 424 -22.38 9.79 19.22
C VAL A 424 -23.24 8.53 19.34
#